data_AF-A0A4Y2B9T9-F1
#
_entry.id   AF-A0A4Y2B9T9-F1
#
_cell.length_a   1.000
_cell.length_b   1.000
_cell.length_c   1.000
_cell.angle_alpha   90.00
_cell.angle_beta   90.00
_cell.angle_gamma   90.00
#
_symmetry.space_group_name_H-M   'P 1'
#
loop_
_entity.id
_entity.type
_entity.pdbx_description
1 polymer ?
#
loop_
_entity_poly.entity_id
_entity_poly.type
_entity_poly.pdbx_seq_one_letter_code
_entity_poly.pdbx_strand_id
1 'polypeptide(L)'
;MVTEIKNRFLVHRDILSSFNCLVSGSGNINDFDILIKFYEDDLLENGAFMTTEQAHAEHLLWKRQTSEFPGSKSSVIENLNRCEKEMFPNIHELLRIVAIIPVTTATPERSYSTLRRLKTYLRNITGENRLTALALMNMYYNIDINDNEVLNKLGQKSRRMNIIL
;
A
#
# COMPACT_ATOMS: atom_id res chain seq x y z
N MET A 1 -11.93 3.52 10.06
CA MET A 1 -10.53 3.16 10.41
C MET A 1 -10.26 1.65 10.43
N VAL A 2 -10.75 0.82 11.38
CA VAL A 2 -10.36 -0.62 11.38
C VAL A 2 -10.92 -1.38 10.17
N THR A 3 -12.20 -1.19 9.87
CA THR A 3 -12.86 -1.71 8.66
C THR A 3 -12.27 -1.14 7.37
N GLU A 4 -11.95 0.14 7.37
CA GLU A 4 -11.35 0.87 6.26
C GLU A 4 -9.92 0.40 5.94
N ILE A 5 -9.10 0.15 6.96
CA ILE A 5 -7.77 -0.46 6.85
C ILE A 5 -7.91 -1.89 6.32
N LYS A 6 -8.81 -2.69 6.88
CA LYS A 6 -9.06 -4.06 6.39
C LYS A 6 -9.46 -4.05 4.92
N ASN A 7 -10.38 -3.18 4.52
CA ASN A 7 -10.80 -3.06 3.12
C ASN A 7 -9.62 -2.62 2.23
N ARG A 8 -8.80 -1.65 2.69
CA ARG A 8 -7.63 -1.20 1.95
C ARG A 8 -6.59 -2.30 1.69
N PHE A 9 -6.36 -3.22 2.62
CA PHE A 9 -5.31 -4.25 2.47
C PHE A 9 -5.83 -5.61 1.97
N LEU A 10 -7.07 -5.98 2.29
CA LEU A 10 -7.63 -7.26 1.86
C LEU A 10 -8.00 -7.25 0.38
N VAL A 11 -8.41 -6.11 -0.17
CA VAL A 11 -8.74 -5.97 -1.60
C VAL A 11 -7.51 -6.15 -2.49
N HIS A 12 -6.33 -5.69 -2.04
CA HIS A 12 -5.10 -5.81 -2.83
C HIS A 12 -4.29 -7.08 -2.53
N ARG A 13 -4.76 -7.95 -1.63
CA ARG A 13 -4.04 -9.20 -1.29
C ARG A 13 -3.80 -10.08 -2.52
N ASP A 14 -4.81 -10.19 -3.39
CA ASP A 14 -4.73 -11.04 -4.57
C ASP A 14 -3.75 -10.45 -5.60
N ILE A 15 -3.71 -9.12 -5.74
CA ILE A 15 -2.74 -8.39 -6.58
C ILE A 15 -1.32 -8.53 -6.02
N LEU A 16 -1.14 -8.51 -4.70
CA LEU A 16 0.16 -8.75 -4.08
C LEU A 16 0.64 -10.19 -4.30
N SER A 17 -0.29 -11.14 -4.38
CA SER A 17 0.03 -12.54 -4.67
C SER A 17 0.45 -12.75 -6.13
N SER A 18 -0.11 -11.98 -7.07
CA SER A 18 0.25 -12.10 -8.49
C SER A 18 1.68 -11.63 -8.77
N PHE A 19 2.22 -10.67 -7.99
CA PHE A 19 3.63 -10.26 -8.08
C PHE A 19 4.64 -11.38 -7.79
N ASN A 20 4.21 -12.50 -7.21
CA ASN A 20 5.05 -13.69 -7.07
C ASN A 20 5.54 -14.22 -8.43
N CYS A 21 4.83 -13.91 -9.53
CA CYS A 21 5.28 -14.26 -10.88
C CYS A 21 6.64 -13.64 -11.23
N LEU A 22 6.92 -12.42 -10.75
CA LEU A 22 8.14 -11.69 -11.03
C LEU A 22 9.30 -12.11 -10.12
N VAL A 23 9.00 -12.50 -8.88
CA VAL A 23 10.02 -12.77 -7.83
C VAL A 23 10.47 -14.22 -7.84
N SER A 24 9.53 -15.17 -7.97
CA SER A 24 9.82 -16.60 -7.86
C SER A 24 10.03 -17.27 -9.22
N GLY A 25 9.74 -16.57 -10.33
CA GLY A 25 9.76 -17.12 -11.70
C GLY A 25 8.76 -18.27 -11.91
N SER A 26 7.89 -18.55 -10.94
CA SER A 26 6.95 -19.67 -10.93
C SER A 26 5.52 -19.27 -11.30
N GLY A 27 5.27 -17.99 -11.63
CA GLY A 27 3.93 -17.49 -11.92
C GLY A 27 3.41 -17.85 -13.30
N ASN A 28 2.07 -17.87 -13.39
CA ASN A 28 1.34 -18.08 -14.63
C ASN A 28 1.27 -16.75 -15.41
N ILE A 29 1.16 -16.81 -16.74
CA ILE A 29 1.00 -15.62 -17.59
C ILE A 29 -0.23 -14.81 -17.16
N ASN A 30 -1.30 -15.49 -16.72
CA ASN A 30 -2.51 -14.86 -16.22
C ASN A 30 -2.26 -13.92 -15.02
N ASP A 31 -1.29 -14.21 -14.16
CA ASP A 31 -0.96 -13.37 -13.01
C ASP A 31 -0.32 -12.05 -13.46
N PHE A 32 0.51 -12.14 -14.51
CA PHE A 32 1.14 -10.99 -15.13
C PHE A 32 0.13 -10.12 -15.90
N ASP A 33 -0.86 -10.74 -16.58
CA ASP A 33 -1.96 -10.02 -17.22
C ASP A 33 -2.80 -9.20 -16.24
N ILE A 34 -3.04 -9.74 -15.05
CA ILE A 34 -3.76 -9.02 -13.99
C ILE A 34 -2.95 -7.78 -13.56
N LEU A 35 -1.62 -7.90 -13.45
CA LEU A 35 -0.75 -6.80 -13.06
C LEU A 35 -0.70 -5.70 -14.13
N ILE A 36 -0.55 -6.06 -15.40
CA ILE A 36 -0.53 -5.08 -16.50
C ILE A 36 -1.85 -4.30 -16.53
N LYS A 37 -2.99 -4.99 -16.44
CA LYS A 37 -4.30 -4.33 -16.46
C LYS A 37 -4.53 -3.46 -15.23
N PHE A 38 -4.00 -3.85 -14.08
CA PHE A 38 -4.21 -3.10 -12.84
C PHE A 38 -3.31 -1.86 -12.76
N TYR A 39 -2.08 -1.94 -13.27
CA TYR A 39 -1.09 -0.86 -13.24
C TYR A 39 -0.91 -0.18 -14.62
N GLU A 40 -1.88 -0.28 -15.52
CA GLU A 40 -1.79 0.26 -16.89
C GLU A 40 -1.47 1.76 -16.89
N ASP A 41 -2.20 2.53 -16.08
CA ASP A 41 -2.00 3.98 -15.94
C ASP A 41 -0.59 4.31 -15.42
N ASP A 42 -0.12 3.60 -14.40
CA ASP A 42 1.21 3.79 -13.80
C ASP A 42 2.35 3.43 -14.77
N LEU A 43 2.13 2.43 -15.63
CA LEU A 43 3.09 2.01 -16.66
C LEU A 43 3.15 3.03 -17.80
N LEU A 44 2.00 3.55 -18.23
CA LEU A 44 1.89 4.57 -19.28
C LEU A 44 2.54 5.90 -18.86
N GLU A 45 2.32 6.36 -17.63
CA GLU A 45 2.92 7.60 -17.10
C GLU A 45 4.45 7.52 -17.01
N ASN A 46 5.00 6.33 -16.73
CA ASN A 46 6.45 6.11 -16.60
C ASN A 46 7.16 5.85 -17.94
N GLY A 47 6.44 5.95 -19.07
CA GLY A 47 7.00 5.74 -20.40
C GLY A 47 7.38 4.29 -20.68
N ALA A 48 6.77 3.32 -19.98
CA ALA A 48 6.90 1.91 -20.32
C ALA A 48 6.10 1.68 -21.61
N PHE A 49 6.80 1.76 -22.74
CA PHE A 49 6.20 1.52 -24.04
C PHE A 49 5.91 0.00 -24.13
N MET A 50 4.62 -0.37 -24.30
CA MET A 50 4.08 -1.11 -25.45
C MET A 50 3.00 -2.16 -25.11
N THR A 51 2.25 -2.52 -26.17
CA THR A 51 1.24 -3.56 -26.32
C THR A 51 1.45 -4.81 -25.46
N THR A 52 0.36 -5.46 -25.08
CA THR A 52 0.33 -6.68 -24.25
C THR A 52 1.29 -7.77 -24.71
N GLU A 53 1.48 -7.90 -26.03
CA GLU A 53 2.40 -8.88 -26.63
C GLU A 53 3.87 -8.65 -26.28
N GLN A 54 4.32 -7.40 -26.21
CA GLN A 54 5.70 -7.09 -25.86
C GLN A 54 5.97 -7.31 -24.38
N ALA A 55 5.02 -6.95 -23.52
CA ALA A 55 5.10 -7.24 -22.10
C ALA A 55 5.15 -8.77 -21.85
N HIS A 56 4.40 -9.57 -22.62
CA HIS A 56 4.48 -11.04 -22.54
C HIS A 56 5.84 -11.59 -22.96
N ALA A 57 6.42 -11.07 -24.05
CA ALA A 57 7.75 -11.46 -24.50
C ALA A 57 8.81 -11.12 -23.44
N GLU A 58 8.72 -9.93 -22.85
CA GLU A 58 9.56 -9.45 -21.75
C GLU A 58 9.45 -10.38 -20.53
N HIS A 59 8.22 -10.73 -20.12
CA HIS A 59 7.96 -11.64 -19.01
C HIS A 59 8.55 -13.04 -19.24
N LEU A 60 8.46 -13.58 -20.46
CA LEU A 60 9.05 -14.87 -20.81
C LEU A 60 10.59 -14.84 -20.73
N LEU A 61 11.22 -13.75 -21.19
CA LEU A 61 12.67 -13.56 -21.09
C LEU A 61 13.12 -13.43 -19.63
N TRP A 62 12.41 -12.66 -18.83
CA TRP A 62 12.68 -12.51 -17.40
C TRP A 62 12.51 -13.83 -16.62
N LYS A 63 11.47 -14.61 -16.93
CA LYS A 63 11.25 -15.93 -16.35
C LYS A 63 12.42 -16.89 -16.64
N ARG A 64 12.99 -16.81 -17.84
CA ARG A 64 14.19 -17.59 -18.20
C ARG A 64 15.38 -17.14 -17.37
N GLN A 65 15.64 -15.83 -17.32
CA GLN A 65 16.76 -15.26 -16.56
C GLN A 65 16.69 -15.62 -15.06
N THR A 66 15.52 -15.53 -14.46
CA THR A 66 15.32 -15.89 -13.03
C THR A 66 15.41 -17.40 -12.76
N SER A 67 15.14 -18.24 -13.75
CA SER A 67 15.27 -19.71 -13.62
C SER A 67 16.73 -20.18 -13.61
N GLU A 68 17.63 -19.46 -14.29
CA GLU A 68 19.06 -19.79 -14.35
C GLU A 68 19.80 -19.47 -13.03
N PHE A 69 19.21 -18.64 -12.16
CA PHE A 69 19.82 -18.22 -10.89
C PHE A 69 18.93 -18.57 -9.68
N PRO A 70 18.98 -19.83 -9.18
CA PRO A 70 18.07 -20.30 -8.12
C PRO A 70 18.27 -19.63 -6.75
N GLY A 71 19.40 -18.95 -6.51
CA GLY A 71 19.65 -18.18 -5.28
C GLY A 71 19.03 -16.78 -5.23
N SER A 72 18.47 -16.29 -6.34
CA SER A 72 17.93 -14.92 -6.52
C SER A 72 16.45 -14.76 -6.13
N LYS A 73 15.81 -15.85 -5.70
CA LYS A 73 14.35 -15.95 -5.57
C LYS A 73 13.75 -15.20 -4.38
N SER A 74 14.56 -14.54 -3.56
CA SER A 74 14.13 -14.08 -2.23
C SER A 74 13.94 -12.58 -2.11
N SER A 75 14.65 -11.77 -2.90
CA SER A 75 14.72 -10.32 -2.68
C SER A 75 14.28 -9.54 -3.91
N VAL A 76 13.15 -8.85 -3.78
CA VAL A 76 12.63 -7.89 -4.77
C VAL A 76 13.69 -6.85 -5.14
N ILE A 77 14.51 -6.44 -4.16
CA ILE A 77 15.54 -5.42 -4.32
C ILE A 77 16.70 -5.93 -5.18
N GLU A 78 17.11 -7.18 -5.00
CA GLU A 78 18.15 -7.79 -5.84
C GLU A 78 17.67 -7.96 -7.28
N ASN A 79 16.41 -8.36 -7.47
CA ASN A 79 15.80 -8.46 -8.79
C ASN A 79 15.70 -7.09 -9.47
N LEU A 80 15.33 -6.03 -8.73
CA LEU A 80 15.30 -4.66 -9.26
C LEU A 80 16.68 -4.18 -9.71
N ASN A 81 17.73 -4.45 -8.93
CA ASN A 81 19.10 -4.06 -9.27
C ASN A 81 19.67 -4.80 -10.50
N ARG A 82 19.12 -5.99 -10.81
CA ARG A 82 19.52 -6.80 -11.98
C ARG A 82 18.66 -6.53 -13.22
N CYS A 83 17.45 -6.02 -13.00
CA CYS A 83 16.51 -5.70 -14.06
C CYS A 83 16.93 -4.37 -14.71
N GLU A 84 17.60 -4.45 -15.85
CA GLU A 84 17.95 -3.26 -16.63
C GLU A 84 16.69 -2.66 -17.28
N LYS A 85 16.39 -1.40 -16.96
CA LYS A 85 15.19 -0.69 -17.45
C LYS A 85 15.11 -0.64 -18.98
N GLU A 86 16.25 -0.62 -19.67
CA GLU A 86 16.31 -0.58 -21.14
C GLU A 86 15.88 -1.91 -21.78
N MET A 87 16.16 -3.03 -21.11
CA MET A 87 15.85 -4.37 -21.60
C MET A 87 14.49 -4.87 -21.12
N PHE A 88 14.08 -4.46 -19.92
CA PHE A 88 12.86 -4.90 -19.25
C PHE A 88 12.08 -3.73 -18.63
N PRO A 89 11.51 -2.81 -19.44
CA PRO A 89 10.88 -1.60 -18.93
C PRO A 89 9.64 -1.88 -18.08
N ASN A 90 8.77 -2.83 -18.46
CA ASN A 90 7.54 -3.12 -17.72
C ASN A 90 7.83 -3.84 -16.41
N ILE A 91 8.73 -4.82 -16.45
CA ILE A 91 9.10 -5.62 -15.28
C ILE A 91 9.90 -4.77 -14.31
N HIS A 92 10.77 -3.88 -14.79
CA HIS A 92 11.49 -2.94 -13.93
C HIS A 92 10.52 -2.04 -13.16
N GLU A 93 9.51 -1.48 -13.83
CA GLU A 93 8.50 -0.64 -13.19
C GLU A 93 7.62 -1.44 -12.22
N LEU A 94 7.18 -2.64 -12.58
CA LEU A 94 6.43 -3.52 -11.68
C LEU A 94 7.25 -3.94 -10.45
N LEU A 95 8.54 -4.26 -10.61
CA LEU A 95 9.44 -4.55 -9.49
C LEU A 95 9.66 -3.31 -8.60
N ARG A 96 9.73 -2.12 -9.19
CA ARG A 96 9.83 -0.85 -8.47
C ARG A 96 8.57 -0.61 -7.63
N ILE A 97 7.38 -0.82 -8.20
CA ILE A 97 6.10 -0.73 -7.49
C ILE A 97 6.10 -1.68 -6.28
N VAL A 98 6.45 -2.95 -6.47
CA VAL A 98 6.51 -3.93 -5.36
C VAL A 98 7.53 -3.55 -4.30
N ALA A 99 8.67 -2.96 -4.68
CA ALA A 99 9.67 -2.51 -3.72
C ALA A 99 9.18 -1.36 -2.84
N ILE A 100 8.26 -0.52 -3.35
CA ILE A 100 7.71 0.64 -2.63
C ILE A 100 6.51 0.24 -1.74
N ILE A 101 5.72 -0.76 -2.14
CA ILE A 101 4.58 -1.25 -1.34
C ILE A 101 4.94 -1.54 0.13
N PRO A 102 5.99 -2.32 0.49
CA PRO A 102 6.33 -2.60 1.88
C PRO A 102 6.77 -1.34 2.65
N VAL A 103 7.32 -0.33 1.96
CA VAL A 103 7.64 0.97 2.58
C VAL A 103 6.35 1.72 2.91
N THR A 104 5.31 1.61 2.08
CA THR A 104 3.99 2.18 2.37
C THR A 104 3.19 1.41 3.43
N THR A 105 3.50 0.12 3.69
CA THR A 105 2.88 -0.66 4.79
C THR A 105 3.44 -0.34 6.17
N ALA A 106 4.61 0.30 6.28
CA ALA A 106 5.12 0.73 7.58
C ALA A 106 4.24 1.79 8.26
N THR A 107 3.60 2.66 7.47
CA THR A 107 2.66 3.69 7.96
C THR A 107 1.44 3.08 8.66
N PRO A 108 0.68 2.14 8.05
CA PRO A 108 -0.43 1.46 8.71
C PRO A 108 0.02 0.52 9.84
N GLU A 109 1.23 -0.07 9.80
CA GLU A 109 1.78 -0.81 10.95
C GLU A 109 1.97 0.10 12.17
N ARG A 110 2.47 1.32 11.97
CA ARG A 110 2.58 2.33 13.02
C ARG A 110 1.19 2.68 13.58
N SER A 111 0.21 2.91 12.71
CA SER A 111 -1.20 3.16 13.11
C SER A 111 -1.84 1.97 13.83
N TYR A 112 -1.51 0.75 13.43
CA TYR A 112 -2.04 -0.47 14.06
C TYR A 112 -1.39 -0.70 15.43
N SER A 113 -0.10 -0.41 15.55
CA SER A 113 0.64 -0.47 16.82
C SER A 113 0.11 0.56 17.82
N THR A 114 -0.12 1.81 17.40
CA THR A 114 -0.73 2.84 18.26
C THR A 114 -2.16 2.46 18.64
N LEU A 115 -2.98 1.97 17.70
CA LEU A 115 -4.33 1.51 17.99
C LEU A 115 -4.34 0.32 18.98
N ARG A 116 -3.43 -0.64 18.81
CA ARG A 116 -3.27 -1.79 19.72
C ARG A 116 -2.87 -1.32 21.11
N ARG A 117 -1.91 -0.40 21.22
CA ARG A 117 -1.51 0.22 22.50
C ARG A 117 -2.67 0.95 23.17
N LEU A 118 -3.44 1.75 22.43
CA LEU A 118 -4.63 2.44 22.94
C LEU A 118 -5.70 1.48 23.45
N LYS A 119 -5.96 0.39 22.70
CA LYS A 119 -6.93 -0.64 23.09
C LYS A 119 -6.49 -1.40 24.34
N THR A 120 -5.20 -1.73 24.45
CA THR A 120 -4.62 -2.35 25.66
C THR A 120 -4.68 -1.41 26.86
N TYR A 121 -4.31 -0.14 26.67
CA TYR A 121 -4.29 0.87 27.73
C TYR A 121 -5.69 1.15 28.28
N LEU A 122 -6.69 1.31 27.41
CA LEU A 122 -8.05 1.65 27.84
C LEU A 122 -8.81 0.49 28.47
N ARG A 123 -8.35 -0.77 28.31
CA ARG A 123 -8.86 -2.04 28.88
C ARG A 123 -10.39 -2.23 28.86
N ASN A 124 -11.11 -1.42 28.11
CA ASN A 124 -12.56 -1.27 28.15
C ASN A 124 -13.17 -1.52 26.78
N ILE A 125 -14.40 -2.06 26.77
CA ILE A 125 -15.26 -2.13 25.59
C ILE A 125 -15.60 -0.69 25.17
N THR A 126 -14.73 -0.09 24.38
CA THR A 126 -14.94 1.22 23.79
C THR A 126 -15.49 1.02 22.39
N GLY A 127 -16.59 1.69 22.04
CA GLY A 127 -17.15 1.64 20.70
C GLY A 127 -16.18 2.14 19.63
N GLU A 128 -16.28 1.59 18.41
CA GLU A 128 -15.35 1.86 17.30
C GLU A 128 -15.16 3.35 17.02
N ASN A 129 -16.23 4.15 17.13
CA ASN A 129 -16.18 5.60 16.86
C ASN A 129 -15.25 6.33 17.84
N ARG A 130 -15.35 6.05 19.14
CA ARG A 130 -14.52 6.71 20.16
C ARG A 130 -13.07 6.25 20.07
N LEU A 131 -12.85 4.96 19.80
CA LEU A 131 -11.51 4.40 19.62
C LEU A 131 -10.82 5.00 18.38
N THR A 132 -11.55 5.14 17.27
CA THR A 132 -11.04 5.74 16.04
C THR A 132 -10.65 7.20 16.26
N ALA A 133 -11.50 7.99 16.94
CA ALA A 133 -11.18 9.39 17.26
C ALA A 133 -9.92 9.53 18.12
N LEU A 134 -9.76 8.68 19.14
CA LEU A 134 -8.57 8.66 20.00
C LEU A 134 -7.30 8.27 19.22
N ALA A 135 -7.40 7.30 18.31
CA ALA A 135 -6.28 6.90 17.47
C ALA A 135 -5.85 8.04 16.53
N LEU A 136 -6.79 8.75 15.93
CA LEU A 136 -6.51 9.93 15.10
C LEU A 136 -5.81 11.02 15.91
N MET A 137 -6.31 11.37 17.10
CA MET A 137 -5.66 12.36 17.97
C MET A 137 -4.24 11.96 18.35
N ASN A 138 -3.99 10.67 18.62
CA ASN A 138 -2.66 10.19 18.98
C ASN A 138 -1.67 10.20 17.80
N MET A 139 -2.13 9.89 16.58
CA MET A 139 -1.29 9.91 15.38
C MET A 139 -0.95 11.32 14.91
N TYR A 140 -1.91 12.24 15.03
CA TYR A 140 -1.82 13.61 14.52
C TYR A 140 -1.61 14.66 15.63
N TYR A 141 -0.96 14.27 16.74
CA TYR A 141 -0.77 15.14 17.90
C TYR A 141 0.10 16.38 17.62
N ASN A 142 0.88 16.37 16.53
CA ASN A 142 1.75 17.46 16.09
C ASN A 142 1.11 18.40 15.06
N ILE A 143 -0.17 18.25 14.74
CA ILE A 143 -0.87 19.19 13.86
C ILE A 143 -1.35 20.36 14.71
N ASP A 144 -0.94 21.58 14.35
CA ASP A 144 -1.46 22.80 14.98
C ASP A 144 -2.96 22.95 14.68
N ILE A 145 -3.76 23.05 15.73
CA ILE A 145 -5.21 23.18 15.63
C ILE A 145 -5.58 24.65 15.85
N ASN A 146 -6.33 25.24 14.92
CA ASN A 146 -6.85 26.60 15.08
C ASN A 146 -8.04 26.62 16.03
N ASP A 147 -7.88 27.26 17.17
CA ASP A 147 -8.91 27.39 18.21
C ASP A 147 -10.25 27.93 17.67
N ASN A 148 -10.20 28.90 16.75
CA ASN A 148 -11.40 29.51 16.19
C ASN A 148 -12.21 28.52 15.33
N GLU A 149 -11.53 27.64 14.59
CA GLU A 149 -12.18 26.61 13.79
C GLU A 149 -12.86 25.57 14.69
N VAL A 150 -12.19 25.20 15.80
CA VAL A 150 -12.74 24.27 16.79
C VAL A 150 -13.99 24.84 17.45
N LEU A 151 -13.95 26.12 17.85
CA LEU A 151 -15.09 26.81 18.46
C LEU A 151 -16.28 26.88 17.49
N ASN A 152 -16.04 27.21 16.22
CA ASN A 152 -17.06 27.23 15.18
C ASN A 152 -17.69 25.85 14.97
N LYS A 153 -16.88 24.78 14.86
CA LYS A 153 -17.39 23.40 14.75
C LYS A 153 -18.19 22.96 15.98
N LEU A 154 -17.73 23.31 17.18
CA LEU A 154 -18.46 23.04 18.42
C LEU A 154 -19.78 23.82 18.48
N GLY A 155 -19.86 24.99 17.84
CA GLY A 155 -21.03 25.88 17.82
C GLY A 155 -22.19 25.36 16.97
N GLN A 156 -21.89 24.55 15.96
CA GLN A 156 -22.89 23.99 15.04
C GLN A 156 -23.74 22.88 15.66
N LYS A 157 -23.28 22.26 16.75
CA LYS A 157 -23.99 21.16 17.41
C LYS A 157 -24.88 21.70 18.53
N SER A 158 -26.15 21.29 18.57
CA SER A 158 -27.06 21.66 19.67
C SER A 158 -26.46 21.27 21.02
N ARG A 159 -26.28 22.27 21.89
CA ARG A 159 -25.61 22.13 23.19
C ARG A 159 -26.64 22.04 24.30
N ARG A 160 -26.36 21.20 25.31
CA ARG A 160 -27.15 21.13 26.55
C ARG A 160 -26.76 22.21 27.57
N MET A 161 -25.62 22.87 27.41
CA MET A 161 -25.12 23.91 28.32
C MET A 161 -24.60 25.13 27.54
N ASN A 162 -24.89 26.32 28.06
CA ASN A 162 -24.35 27.58 27.56
C ASN A 162 -22.97 27.83 28.16
N ILE A 163 -21.97 28.03 27.29
CA ILE A 163 -20.64 28.47 27.68
C ILE A 163 -20.65 29.99 27.55
N ILE A 164 -20.52 30.68 28.67
CA ILE A 164 -20.33 32.13 28.70
C ILE A 164 -18.83 32.34 28.51
N LEU A 165 -18.45 33.02 27.44
CA LEU A 165 -17.07 33.42 27.14
C LEU A 165 -16.74 34.72 27.86
#